data_AF-A0A3B9FHL2-F1
#
_entry.id   AF-A0A3B9FHL2-F1
#
_cell.length_a   1.000
_cell.length_b   1.000
_cell.length_c   1.000
_cell.angle_alpha   90.00
_cell.angle_beta   90.00
_cell.angle_gamma   90.00
#
_symmetry.space_group_name_H-M   'P 1'
#
loop_
_entity.id
_entity.type
_entity.pdbx_description
1 polymer ?
#
loop_
_entity_poly.entity_id
_entity_poly.type
_entity_poly.pdbx_seq_one_letter_code
_entity_poly.pdbx_strand_id
1 'polypeptide(L)'
;HFYIVTEPMPDITPNLPVLRVPDECCYFKEDAGKMLLGAFEPVAKPWGMDGIPEDFEFDSLPEDFDHFEPILERAVERFPMLATAGIQTFFNGPESFTPDDRYILGEAPELDHFYVAAGFNSVGIASAGGAGMALAEWMDSGKQPFDLWDVDIRRMQPFQANRSYLKARVTETLGLLYADHFPYRQFASARGVRRSPVHHYLEAEGACFGEVSGWERANWFLPQAERDAGKKAEYVYSWRRQNWFDYSAAEHMAVRQKVGMFDMSSFGKIKLIGRDAEAVLQMIAANDVAVPVGKIVYTQFLNSDGHIEADVTITRLSMDAFIIITPAATIRRDLNWINRHIPENAHAIAVDVTVSEAVLVVMGPEARDFLQPMIPQSLANEDFPFGTMQTVEIGHAIARAHRVTYVGELGWELYVPSDMAAHVFEAITERRDDHAIAMCGLHALDSCRIEKGFRHFGHDISNEDHVLEAGLGFVVKENKPVGKFGGMIGADAVKAKRNDGLSRRLVQFRLTDPEPLLYHNEAIYRDGALIGYLTSGNYGHHIGAAIGLGYVKCNEVGESAESQLSSHYQIDVAGRLVDAEVSLRPVYDPKALQVKI
;
A
#
# COMPACT_ATOMS: atom_id res chain seq x y z
N HIS A 1 -25.55 14.10 3.23
CA HIS A 1 -25.07 14.58 4.54
C HIS A 1 -26.18 15.36 5.20
N PHE A 2 -26.47 15.12 6.47
CA PHE A 2 -27.53 15.83 7.19
C PHE A 2 -26.94 16.74 8.26
N TYR A 3 -27.53 17.92 8.41
CA TYR A 3 -27.43 18.65 9.67
C TYR A 3 -28.74 19.39 9.98
N ILE A 4 -28.99 19.58 11.26
CA ILE A 4 -30.01 20.50 11.75
C ILE A 4 -29.35 21.68 12.47
N VAL A 5 -30.03 22.83 12.44
CA VAL A 5 -29.71 23.98 13.29
C VAL A 5 -30.93 24.27 14.13
N THR A 6 -30.75 24.32 15.45
CA THR A 6 -31.85 24.64 16.37
C THR A 6 -32.26 26.11 16.25
N GLU A 7 -33.40 26.47 16.81
CA GLU A 7 -33.66 27.85 17.22
C GLU A 7 -32.64 28.31 18.28
N PRO A 8 -32.49 29.61 18.52
CA PRO A 8 -31.59 30.12 19.56
C PRO A 8 -31.93 29.56 20.94
N MET A 9 -30.90 29.11 21.66
CA MET A 9 -31.03 28.47 22.96
C MET A 9 -30.28 29.31 24.01
N PRO A 10 -30.91 29.72 25.13
CA PRO A 10 -30.30 30.61 26.11
C PRO A 10 -28.98 30.12 26.71
N ASP A 11 -28.81 28.80 26.81
CA ASP A 11 -27.66 28.17 27.45
C ASP A 11 -26.49 27.90 26.48
N ILE A 12 -26.66 28.17 25.19
CA ILE A 12 -25.62 27.97 24.17
C ILE A 12 -24.78 29.24 24.05
N THR A 13 -23.47 29.09 24.31
CA THR A 13 -22.53 30.22 24.34
C THR A 13 -21.48 30.12 23.23
N PRO A 14 -20.97 31.25 22.70
CA PRO A 14 -20.06 31.26 21.54
C PRO A 14 -18.72 30.54 21.73
N ASN A 15 -18.36 30.18 22.96
CA ASN A 15 -17.06 29.58 23.29
C ASN A 15 -17.14 28.06 23.48
N LEU A 16 -18.27 27.43 23.13
CA LEU A 16 -18.39 25.98 23.24
C LEU A 16 -17.48 25.29 22.22
N PRO A 17 -16.74 24.24 22.64
CA PRO A 17 -15.93 23.47 21.71
C PRO A 17 -16.84 22.68 20.74
N VAL A 18 -16.32 22.41 19.55
CA VAL A 18 -16.90 21.41 18.66
C VAL A 18 -16.79 20.05 19.33
N LEU A 19 -17.90 19.33 19.44
CA LEU A 19 -17.93 17.97 19.94
C LEU A 19 -18.15 17.01 18.78
N ARG A 20 -17.40 15.92 18.73
CA ARG A 20 -17.67 14.77 17.86
C ARG A 20 -17.94 13.57 18.75
N VAL A 21 -18.97 12.80 18.42
CA VAL A 21 -19.30 11.55 19.11
C VAL A 21 -19.41 10.44 18.06
N PRO A 22 -18.27 9.84 17.66
CA PRO A 22 -18.24 8.82 16.61
C PRO A 22 -19.21 7.65 16.85
N ASP A 23 -19.30 7.18 18.11
CA ASP A 23 -20.22 6.12 18.53
C ASP A 23 -21.69 6.44 18.25
N GLU A 24 -22.04 7.72 18.18
CA GLU A 24 -23.39 8.26 17.91
C GLU A 24 -23.54 8.79 16.50
N CYS A 25 -22.53 8.64 15.65
CA CYS A 25 -22.55 9.09 14.26
C CYS A 25 -22.79 10.61 14.12
N CYS A 26 -22.43 11.42 15.12
CA CYS A 26 -22.84 12.82 15.18
C CYS A 26 -21.75 13.79 15.63
N TYR A 27 -21.91 15.05 15.24
CA TYR A 27 -21.10 16.16 15.73
C TYR A 27 -21.95 17.38 16.04
N PHE A 28 -21.45 18.19 16.97
CA PHE A 28 -22.12 19.36 17.49
C PHE A 28 -21.19 20.56 17.37
N LYS A 29 -21.73 21.70 16.96
CA LYS A 29 -21.04 22.99 17.08
C LYS A 29 -22.04 24.08 17.44
N GLU A 30 -21.56 25.07 18.16
CA GLU A 30 -22.31 26.31 18.32
C GLU A 30 -22.38 27.06 16.98
N ASP A 31 -23.51 27.72 16.76
CA ASP A 31 -23.76 28.59 15.61
C ASP A 31 -24.63 29.80 16.01
N ALA A 32 -23.97 30.88 16.44
CA ALA A 32 -24.61 32.16 16.82
C ALA A 32 -25.75 32.01 17.86
N GLY A 33 -25.47 31.32 18.96
CA GLY A 33 -26.43 31.02 20.04
C GLY A 33 -27.38 29.86 19.73
N LYS A 34 -27.16 29.13 18.64
CA LYS A 34 -27.88 27.91 18.25
C LYS A 34 -26.95 26.71 18.33
N MET A 35 -27.53 25.52 18.36
CA MET A 35 -26.78 24.28 18.22
C MET A 35 -26.95 23.74 16.81
N LEU A 36 -25.84 23.47 16.12
CA LEU A 36 -25.82 22.65 14.92
C LEU A 36 -25.51 21.20 15.31
N LEU A 37 -26.35 20.28 14.89
CA LEU A 37 -26.14 18.83 14.98
C LEU A 37 -26.00 18.30 13.56
N GLY A 38 -24.83 17.80 13.20
CA GLY A 38 -24.60 17.08 11.94
C GLY A 38 -24.42 15.58 12.16
N ALA A 39 -24.71 14.80 11.13
CA ALA A 39 -24.71 13.34 11.19
C ALA A 39 -23.91 12.71 10.05
N PHE A 40 -23.18 11.63 10.34
CA PHE A 40 -22.53 10.77 9.35
C PHE A 40 -23.13 9.37 9.44
N GLU A 41 -24.16 9.12 8.64
CA GLU A 41 -24.95 7.91 8.74
C GLU A 41 -24.13 6.67 8.34
N PRO A 42 -24.29 5.55 9.07
CA PRO A 42 -23.58 4.31 8.74
C PRO A 42 -23.82 3.79 7.31
N VAL A 43 -24.99 4.09 6.74
CA VAL A 43 -25.38 3.69 5.39
C VAL A 43 -25.87 4.93 4.64
N ALA A 44 -25.05 5.46 3.75
CA ALA A 44 -25.38 6.65 2.98
C ALA A 44 -26.40 6.36 1.87
N LYS A 45 -27.11 7.40 1.42
CA LYS A 45 -27.96 7.36 0.22
C LYS A 45 -27.24 8.03 -0.96
N PRO A 46 -26.74 7.27 -1.95
CA PRO A 46 -26.11 7.86 -3.14
C PRO A 46 -27.12 8.69 -3.94
N TRP A 47 -26.68 9.87 -4.39
CA TRP A 47 -27.47 10.78 -5.22
C TRP A 47 -26.71 11.16 -6.50
N GLY A 48 -27.41 11.66 -7.52
CA GLY A 48 -26.80 12.13 -8.77
C GLY A 48 -26.38 11.03 -9.76
N MET A 49 -26.78 9.77 -9.52
CA MET A 49 -26.40 8.64 -10.38
C MET A 49 -26.94 8.74 -11.82
N ASP A 50 -28.06 9.44 -12.00
CA ASP A 50 -28.72 9.70 -13.28
C ASP A 50 -28.37 11.10 -13.84
N GLY A 51 -27.38 11.76 -13.23
CA GLY A 51 -27.01 13.15 -13.52
C GLY A 51 -27.46 14.10 -12.42
N ILE A 52 -26.84 15.27 -12.40
CA ILE A 52 -27.20 16.41 -11.54
C ILE A 52 -27.85 17.45 -12.46
N PRO A 53 -29.02 18.02 -12.10
CA PRO A 53 -29.63 19.11 -12.88
C PRO A 53 -28.68 20.29 -13.05
N GLU A 54 -28.63 20.89 -14.25
CA GLU A 54 -27.72 22.01 -14.55
C GLU A 54 -28.05 23.27 -13.74
N ASP A 55 -29.28 23.39 -13.25
CA ASP A 55 -29.80 24.49 -12.43
C ASP A 55 -29.73 24.22 -10.92
N PHE A 56 -29.08 23.13 -10.48
CA PHE A 56 -28.89 22.83 -9.07
C PHE A 56 -27.80 23.72 -8.44
N GLU A 57 -28.20 24.83 -7.81
CA GLU A 57 -27.31 25.75 -7.09
C GLU A 57 -28.01 26.35 -5.86
N PHE A 58 -27.26 26.53 -4.76
CA PHE A 58 -27.79 27.04 -3.48
C PHE A 58 -29.03 26.30 -2.95
N ASP A 59 -29.18 25.04 -3.32
CA ASP A 59 -30.34 24.19 -3.00
C ASP A 59 -29.96 23.04 -2.06
N SER A 60 -30.96 22.32 -1.59
CA SER A 60 -30.84 21.12 -0.74
C SER A 60 -31.66 19.97 -1.34
N LEU A 61 -31.33 18.75 -0.94
CA LEU A 61 -32.15 17.59 -1.26
C LEU A 61 -33.42 17.59 -0.38
N PRO A 62 -34.48 16.88 -0.80
CA PRO A 62 -35.67 16.71 0.03
C PRO A 62 -35.31 16.19 1.43
N GLU A 63 -36.00 16.70 2.45
CA GLU A 63 -35.84 16.23 3.83
C GLU A 63 -36.15 14.74 3.92
N ASP A 64 -35.38 14.03 4.75
CA ASP A 64 -35.49 12.59 4.95
C ASP A 64 -35.37 12.30 6.45
N PHE A 65 -36.42 12.70 7.17
CA PHE A 65 -36.42 12.65 8.62
C PHE A 65 -36.29 11.22 9.14
N ASP A 66 -36.94 10.24 8.51
CA ASP A 66 -36.83 8.82 8.86
C ASP A 66 -35.38 8.31 8.83
N HIS A 67 -34.54 8.85 7.94
CA HIS A 67 -33.12 8.51 7.89
C HIS A 67 -32.30 9.17 9.00
N PHE A 68 -32.67 10.39 9.38
CA PHE A 68 -31.96 11.20 10.38
C PHE A 68 -32.40 10.91 11.82
N GLU A 69 -33.67 10.53 12.02
CA GLU A 69 -34.33 10.36 13.33
C GLU A 69 -33.54 9.47 14.30
N PRO A 70 -32.99 8.29 13.91
CA PRO A 70 -32.25 7.45 14.85
C PRO A 70 -31.02 8.14 15.45
N ILE A 71 -30.37 9.03 14.69
CA ILE A 71 -29.21 9.79 15.16
C ILE A 71 -29.68 10.96 16.04
N LEU A 72 -30.77 11.62 15.66
CA LEU A 72 -31.39 12.68 16.46
C LEU A 72 -31.85 12.17 17.83
N GLU A 73 -32.46 11.00 17.91
CA GLU A 73 -32.89 10.38 19.18
C GLU A 73 -31.71 10.22 20.14
N ARG A 74 -30.59 9.65 19.66
CA ARG A 74 -29.36 9.48 20.46
C ARG A 74 -28.75 10.84 20.85
N ALA A 75 -28.78 11.81 19.93
CA ALA A 75 -28.31 13.16 20.21
C ALA A 75 -29.16 13.84 21.30
N VAL A 76 -30.47 13.62 21.32
CA VAL A 76 -31.39 14.11 22.37
C VAL A 76 -31.08 13.44 23.72
N GLU A 77 -30.79 12.14 23.74
CA GLU A 77 -30.36 11.47 24.99
C GLU A 77 -29.07 12.10 25.56
N ARG A 78 -28.11 12.45 24.69
CA ARG A 78 -26.86 13.09 25.10
C ARG A 78 -27.03 14.56 25.48
N PHE A 79 -27.84 15.30 24.72
CA PHE A 79 -28.16 16.70 24.95
C PHE A 79 -29.67 16.87 25.15
N PRO A 80 -30.20 16.61 26.35
CA PRO A 80 -31.65 16.64 26.61
C PRO A 80 -32.36 17.95 26.25
N MET A 81 -31.62 19.06 26.21
CA MET A 81 -32.15 20.36 25.75
C MET A 81 -32.63 20.36 24.30
N LEU A 82 -32.14 19.45 23.46
CA LEU A 82 -32.61 19.26 22.09
C LEU A 82 -34.05 18.74 22.02
N ALA A 83 -34.53 18.05 23.06
CA ALA A 83 -35.89 17.50 23.11
C ALA A 83 -36.98 18.59 23.01
N THR A 84 -36.66 19.81 23.42
CA THR A 84 -37.59 20.94 23.44
C THR A 84 -37.17 22.09 22.52
N ALA A 85 -35.99 22.00 21.90
CA ALA A 85 -35.50 23.02 20.99
C ALA A 85 -36.26 22.93 19.66
N GLY A 86 -36.71 24.06 19.12
CA GLY A 86 -37.23 24.11 17.75
C GLY A 86 -36.10 23.82 16.75
N ILE A 87 -36.43 23.20 15.61
CA ILE A 87 -35.51 23.06 14.48
C ILE A 87 -35.75 24.26 13.54
N GLN A 88 -34.76 25.15 13.43
CA GLN A 88 -34.81 26.29 12.52
C GLN A 88 -34.45 25.89 11.08
N THR A 89 -33.46 25.01 10.93
CA THR A 89 -33.01 24.52 9.63
C THR A 89 -32.88 23.01 9.70
N PHE A 90 -33.47 22.31 8.73
CA PHE A 90 -33.14 20.93 8.42
C PHE A 90 -32.48 20.92 7.04
N PHE A 91 -31.23 20.47 6.96
CA PHE A 91 -30.47 20.47 5.72
C PHE A 91 -30.08 19.05 5.33
N ASN A 92 -30.54 18.62 4.15
CA ASN A 92 -30.05 17.43 3.47
C ASN A 92 -29.18 17.86 2.29
N GLY A 93 -27.86 17.83 2.49
CA GLY A 93 -26.88 18.33 1.52
C GLY A 93 -26.29 17.22 0.64
N PRO A 94 -26.19 17.44 -0.69
CA PRO A 94 -25.33 16.62 -1.52
C PRO A 94 -23.86 17.00 -1.28
N GLU A 95 -23.00 15.99 -1.16
CA GLU A 95 -21.55 16.16 -1.10
C GLU A 95 -20.88 15.21 -2.09
N SER A 96 -19.65 15.54 -2.50
CA SER A 96 -18.89 14.73 -3.46
C SER A 96 -18.06 13.69 -2.73
N PHE A 97 -18.53 12.44 -2.71
CA PHE A 97 -17.81 11.30 -2.14
C PHE A 97 -17.02 10.53 -3.20
N THR A 98 -15.87 10.03 -2.79
CA THR A 98 -15.02 9.13 -3.59
C THR A 98 -15.08 7.70 -3.02
N PRO A 99 -14.74 6.67 -3.81
CA PRO A 99 -14.66 5.28 -3.36
C PRO A 99 -13.89 4.99 -2.08
N ASP A 100 -12.96 5.85 -1.68
CA ASP A 100 -12.11 5.67 -0.50
C ASP A 100 -12.27 6.81 0.52
N ASP A 101 -13.27 7.66 0.32
CA ASP A 101 -13.59 8.82 1.15
C ASP A 101 -12.50 9.91 1.22
N ARG A 102 -11.49 9.81 0.34
CA ARG A 102 -10.42 10.81 0.21
C ARG A 102 -10.62 11.63 -1.04
N TYR A 103 -10.40 12.94 -0.95
CA TYR A 103 -10.44 13.81 -2.12
C TYR A 103 -9.36 13.42 -3.15
N ILE A 104 -9.49 13.96 -4.36
CA ILE A 104 -8.63 13.66 -5.51
C ILE A 104 -7.88 14.94 -5.89
N LEU A 105 -6.55 14.87 -5.88
CA LEU A 105 -5.63 15.90 -6.30
C LEU A 105 -4.68 15.40 -7.39
N GLY A 106 -4.28 16.31 -8.28
CA GLY A 106 -3.10 16.14 -9.12
C GLY A 106 -3.36 16.21 -10.62
N GLU A 107 -2.28 16.13 -11.38
CA GLU A 107 -2.30 16.15 -12.85
C GLU A 107 -2.92 14.84 -13.39
N ALA A 108 -3.90 14.97 -14.29
CA ALA A 108 -4.55 13.84 -14.92
C ALA A 108 -3.55 13.04 -15.79
N PRO A 109 -3.46 11.72 -15.64
CA PRO A 109 -2.48 10.92 -16.38
C PRO A 109 -2.65 10.93 -17.91
N GLU A 110 -3.84 11.30 -18.39
CA GLU A 110 -4.22 11.32 -19.80
C GLU A 110 -4.00 12.68 -20.49
N LEU A 111 -3.76 13.75 -19.72
CA LEU A 111 -3.73 15.12 -20.24
C LEU A 111 -2.62 15.94 -19.57
N ASP A 112 -1.71 16.49 -20.38
CA ASP A 112 -0.69 17.42 -19.88
C ASP A 112 -1.33 18.72 -19.39
N HIS A 113 -0.85 19.21 -18.25
CA HIS A 113 -1.26 20.46 -17.62
C HIS A 113 -2.76 20.52 -17.23
N PHE A 114 -3.44 19.38 -17.12
CA PHE A 114 -4.81 19.31 -16.62
C PHE A 114 -4.82 18.78 -15.18
N TYR A 115 -5.13 19.65 -14.22
CA TYR A 115 -5.14 19.30 -12.80
C TYR A 115 -6.56 19.12 -12.27
N VAL A 116 -6.74 18.11 -11.42
CA VAL A 116 -8.00 17.81 -10.75
C VAL A 116 -7.88 18.17 -9.28
N ALA A 117 -8.91 18.83 -8.75
CA ALA A 117 -9.16 19.04 -7.33
C ALA A 117 -10.65 18.77 -7.08
N ALA A 118 -11.00 17.53 -6.77
CA ALA A 118 -12.39 17.07 -6.75
C ALA A 118 -12.66 16.04 -5.65
N GLY A 119 -13.92 15.70 -5.43
CA GLY A 119 -14.28 14.69 -4.42
C GLY A 119 -14.07 15.16 -2.99
N PHE A 120 -14.10 16.47 -2.75
CA PHE A 120 -14.08 17.04 -1.42
C PHE A 120 -15.43 16.82 -0.74
N ASN A 121 -15.46 15.85 0.17
CA ASN A 121 -16.59 15.54 1.04
C ASN A 121 -16.56 16.41 2.31
N SER A 122 -17.08 15.90 3.42
CA SER A 122 -17.29 16.59 4.69
C SER A 122 -16.01 17.12 5.36
N VAL A 123 -14.82 16.67 4.94
CA VAL A 123 -13.52 17.26 5.36
C VAL A 123 -13.03 18.36 4.40
N GLY A 124 -13.73 18.60 3.30
CA GLY A 124 -13.33 19.47 2.22
C GLY A 124 -13.03 20.90 2.63
N ILE A 125 -13.88 21.50 3.47
CA ILE A 125 -13.65 22.86 3.98
C ILE A 125 -12.40 22.92 4.87
N ALA A 126 -12.16 21.89 5.69
CA ALA A 126 -10.99 21.83 6.56
C ALA A 126 -9.70 21.63 5.76
N SER A 127 -9.77 20.86 4.67
CA SER A 127 -8.60 20.54 3.82
C SER A 127 -8.35 21.55 2.70
N ALA A 128 -9.33 22.39 2.33
CA ALA A 128 -9.28 23.25 1.14
C ALA A 128 -8.06 24.18 1.10
N GLY A 129 -7.70 24.78 2.24
CA GLY A 129 -6.52 25.67 2.31
C GLY A 129 -5.22 24.94 1.98
N GLY A 130 -4.99 23.77 2.59
CA GLY A 130 -3.80 22.96 2.36
C GLY A 130 -3.78 22.33 0.96
N ALA A 131 -4.92 21.82 0.50
CA ALA A 131 -5.06 21.25 -0.84
C ALA A 131 -4.81 22.30 -1.94
N GLY A 132 -5.35 23.51 -1.78
CA GLY A 132 -5.13 24.62 -2.70
C GLY A 132 -3.67 25.06 -2.75
N MET A 133 -3.02 25.18 -1.59
CA MET A 133 -1.58 25.47 -1.50
C MET A 133 -0.75 24.40 -2.22
N ALA A 134 -0.97 23.12 -1.88
CA ALA A 134 -0.20 22.02 -2.43
C ALA A 134 -0.34 21.90 -3.96
N LEU A 135 -1.56 22.09 -4.47
CA LEU A 135 -1.80 22.04 -5.92
C LEU A 135 -1.23 23.26 -6.64
N ALA A 136 -1.29 24.46 -6.06
CA ALA A 136 -0.68 25.66 -6.63
C ALA A 136 0.85 25.52 -6.74
N GLU A 137 1.51 25.04 -5.68
CA GLU A 137 2.95 24.74 -5.70
C GLU A 137 3.30 23.65 -6.71
N TRP A 138 2.44 22.63 -6.86
CA TRP A 138 2.63 21.59 -7.87
C TRP A 138 2.51 22.16 -9.29
N MET A 139 1.52 22.99 -9.58
CA MET A 139 1.38 23.63 -10.89
C MET A 139 2.57 24.54 -11.23
N ASP A 140 3.12 25.27 -10.26
CA ASP A 140 4.24 26.20 -10.46
C ASP A 140 5.57 25.46 -10.65
N SER A 141 5.85 24.46 -9.81
CA SER A 141 7.13 23.74 -9.81
C SER A 141 7.17 22.52 -10.73
N GLY A 142 6.01 22.02 -11.16
CA GLY A 142 5.86 20.74 -11.87
C GLY A 142 6.06 19.51 -10.98
N LYS A 143 6.18 19.68 -9.65
CA LYS A 143 6.46 18.60 -8.70
C LYS A 143 5.53 18.65 -7.48
N GLN A 144 5.24 17.49 -6.91
CA GLN A 144 4.50 17.42 -5.65
C GLN A 144 5.36 18.05 -4.52
N PRO A 145 4.81 18.95 -3.68
CA PRO A 145 5.60 19.64 -2.65
C PRO A 145 5.96 18.76 -1.46
N PHE A 146 5.22 17.68 -1.24
CA PHE A 146 5.43 16.61 -0.26
C PHE A 146 4.66 15.37 -0.72
N ASP A 147 4.72 14.27 0.03
CA ASP A 147 3.96 13.06 -0.30
C ASP A 147 2.44 13.32 -0.23
N LEU A 148 1.77 13.08 -1.36
CA LEU A 148 0.33 13.25 -1.57
C LEU A 148 -0.30 11.96 -2.11
N TRP A 149 0.38 10.82 -1.97
CA TRP A 149 -0.05 9.55 -2.57
C TRP A 149 -1.47 9.13 -2.15
N ASP A 150 -1.85 9.43 -0.92
CA ASP A 150 -3.16 9.12 -0.35
C ASP A 150 -4.33 9.86 -1.03
N VAL A 151 -4.04 11.00 -1.67
CA VAL A 151 -5.01 11.85 -2.37
C VAL A 151 -4.70 12.03 -3.86
N ASP A 152 -3.62 11.42 -4.37
CA ASP A 152 -3.23 11.49 -5.78
C ASP A 152 -4.27 10.82 -6.69
N ILE A 153 -4.59 11.46 -7.82
CA ILE A 153 -5.53 10.93 -8.84
C ILE A 153 -5.09 9.58 -9.42
N ARG A 154 -3.78 9.30 -9.45
CA ARG A 154 -3.22 8.06 -10.00
C ARG A 154 -3.48 6.84 -9.14
N ARG A 155 -3.91 6.99 -7.88
CA ARG A 155 -4.33 5.86 -7.04
C ARG A 155 -5.63 5.22 -7.53
N MET A 156 -6.47 6.01 -8.19
CA MET A 156 -7.77 5.57 -8.71
C MET A 156 -7.58 4.72 -9.96
N GLN A 157 -8.20 3.54 -9.97
CA GLN A 157 -8.18 2.65 -11.12
C GLN A 157 -9.30 3.03 -12.10
N PRO A 158 -9.08 2.95 -13.42
CA PRO A 158 -10.09 3.40 -14.40
C PRO A 158 -11.48 2.78 -14.22
N PHE A 159 -11.57 1.50 -13.82
CA PHE A 159 -12.86 0.83 -13.61
C PHE A 159 -13.64 1.39 -12.42
N GLN A 160 -12.99 2.07 -11.46
CA GLN A 160 -13.66 2.62 -10.27
C GLN A 160 -14.53 3.83 -10.61
N ALA A 161 -14.43 4.39 -11.81
CA ALA A 161 -15.38 5.37 -12.34
C ALA A 161 -16.72 4.74 -12.78
N ASN A 162 -16.86 3.41 -12.73
CA ASN A 162 -18.11 2.73 -13.04
C ASN A 162 -19.22 3.15 -12.05
N ARG A 163 -20.37 3.57 -12.58
CA ARG A 163 -21.50 4.06 -11.77
C ARG A 163 -22.00 3.05 -10.73
N SER A 164 -22.07 1.76 -11.07
CA SER A 164 -22.51 0.73 -10.13
C SER A 164 -21.49 0.50 -9.02
N TYR A 165 -20.20 0.55 -9.35
CA TYR A 165 -19.11 0.50 -8.36
C TYR A 165 -19.19 1.70 -7.41
N LEU A 166 -19.27 2.92 -7.96
CA LEU A 166 -19.39 4.15 -7.18
C LEU A 166 -20.59 4.08 -6.24
N LYS A 167 -21.78 3.79 -6.77
CA LYS A 167 -23.01 3.67 -5.98
C LYS A 167 -22.86 2.69 -4.82
N ALA A 168 -22.32 1.50 -5.09
CA ALA A 168 -22.14 0.49 -4.05
C ALA A 168 -21.12 0.93 -2.99
N ARG A 169 -19.99 1.52 -3.41
CA ARG A 169 -18.89 1.89 -2.51
C ARG A 169 -19.20 3.13 -1.67
N VAL A 170 -19.75 4.19 -2.26
CA VAL A 170 -20.07 5.43 -1.54
C VAL A 170 -21.23 5.27 -0.55
N THR A 171 -22.06 4.24 -0.73
CA THR A 171 -23.07 3.86 0.28
C THR A 171 -22.41 3.45 1.61
N GLU A 172 -21.23 2.84 1.53
CA GLU A 172 -20.46 2.40 2.70
C GLU A 172 -19.53 3.49 3.24
N THR A 173 -18.81 4.20 2.37
CA THR A 173 -17.64 5.01 2.76
C THR A 173 -17.96 6.15 3.74
N LEU A 174 -19.12 6.82 3.60
CA LEU A 174 -19.56 7.88 4.52
C LEU A 174 -19.55 7.38 5.97
N GLY A 175 -20.15 6.22 6.21
CA GLY A 175 -20.26 5.64 7.54
C GLY A 175 -18.91 5.25 8.13
N LEU A 176 -17.89 5.05 7.28
CA LEU A 176 -16.53 4.74 7.73
C LEU A 176 -15.80 5.93 8.31
N LEU A 177 -16.26 7.18 8.10
CA LEU A 177 -15.65 8.36 8.74
C LEU A 177 -15.61 8.23 10.26
N TYR A 178 -16.69 7.73 10.87
CA TYR A 178 -16.85 7.62 12.32
C TYR A 178 -16.77 6.18 12.84
N ALA A 179 -16.58 5.21 11.95
CA ALA A 179 -16.35 3.83 12.37
C ALA A 179 -14.90 3.62 12.84
N ASP A 180 -14.66 2.61 13.68
CA ASP A 180 -13.31 2.24 14.10
C ASP A 180 -12.41 1.89 12.90
N HIS A 181 -11.28 2.58 12.78
CA HIS A 181 -10.27 2.32 11.75
C HIS A 181 -9.32 1.21 12.17
N PHE A 182 -9.88 0.03 12.47
CA PHE A 182 -9.08 -1.13 12.85
C PHE A 182 -7.98 -1.42 11.81
N PRO A 183 -6.78 -1.84 12.25
CA PRO A 183 -5.76 -2.32 11.34
C PRO A 183 -6.32 -3.44 10.44
N TYR A 184 -6.01 -3.36 9.15
CA TYR A 184 -6.46 -4.29 8.11
C TYR A 184 -7.96 -4.31 7.81
N ARG A 185 -8.74 -3.33 8.30
CA ARG A 185 -10.15 -3.18 7.91
C ARG A 185 -10.30 -3.18 6.38
N GLN A 186 -11.25 -3.98 5.91
CA GLN A 186 -11.56 -4.11 4.49
C GLN A 186 -12.92 -3.47 4.20
N PHE A 187 -13.07 -2.91 3.01
CA PHE A 187 -14.39 -2.54 2.51
C PHE A 187 -15.24 -3.81 2.31
N ALA A 188 -16.50 -3.73 2.73
CA ALA A 188 -17.50 -4.78 2.58
C ALA A 188 -18.22 -4.70 1.22
N SER A 189 -18.33 -3.52 0.64
CA SER A 189 -19.04 -3.27 -0.61
C SER A 189 -18.13 -3.29 -1.84
N ALA A 190 -18.72 -3.44 -3.03
CA ALA A 190 -18.03 -3.38 -4.33
C ALA A 190 -16.77 -4.29 -4.41
N ARG A 191 -16.90 -5.52 -3.92
CA ARG A 191 -15.85 -6.55 -3.89
C ARG A 191 -15.93 -7.50 -5.10
N GLY A 192 -14.87 -8.26 -5.34
CA GLY A 192 -14.82 -9.32 -6.34
C GLY A 192 -14.63 -8.84 -7.78
N VAL A 193 -14.17 -7.60 -7.98
CA VAL A 193 -14.10 -6.99 -9.32
C VAL A 193 -12.91 -7.52 -10.13
N ARG A 194 -11.72 -7.58 -9.52
CA ARG A 194 -10.52 -8.18 -10.14
C ARG A 194 -10.10 -9.39 -9.31
N ARG A 195 -9.92 -10.52 -9.98
CA ARG A 195 -9.55 -11.79 -9.35
C ARG A 195 -8.40 -12.40 -10.12
N SER A 196 -7.44 -12.99 -9.42
CA SER A 196 -6.42 -13.78 -10.09
C SER A 196 -7.05 -15.00 -10.77
N PRO A 197 -6.41 -15.56 -11.81
CA PRO A 197 -6.89 -16.80 -12.44
C PRO A 197 -7.01 -17.99 -11.47
N VAL A 198 -6.38 -17.92 -10.30
CA VAL A 198 -6.38 -18.98 -9.28
C VAL A 198 -7.29 -18.67 -8.09
N HIS A 199 -8.05 -17.58 -8.12
CA HIS A 199 -8.83 -17.09 -6.98
C HIS A 199 -9.77 -18.15 -6.37
N HIS A 200 -10.49 -18.92 -7.20
CA HIS A 200 -11.41 -19.96 -6.70
C HIS A 200 -10.68 -21.13 -6.05
N TYR A 201 -9.45 -21.44 -6.49
CA TYR A 201 -8.63 -22.44 -5.81
C TYR A 201 -8.21 -21.93 -4.44
N LEU A 202 -7.77 -20.67 -4.33
CA LEU A 202 -7.41 -20.07 -3.04
C LEU A 202 -8.60 -20.02 -2.07
N GLU A 203 -9.81 -19.74 -2.56
CA GLU A 203 -11.04 -19.82 -1.77
C GLU A 203 -11.27 -21.25 -1.26
N ALA A 204 -11.09 -22.26 -2.12
CA ALA A 204 -11.16 -23.67 -1.73
C ALA A 204 -10.05 -24.10 -0.75
N GLU A 205 -8.98 -23.33 -0.62
CA GLU A 205 -7.92 -23.50 0.39
C GLU A 205 -8.18 -22.73 1.69
N GLY A 206 -9.25 -21.93 1.75
CA GLY A 206 -9.65 -21.23 2.96
C GLY A 206 -9.09 -19.81 3.04
N ALA A 207 -8.78 -19.19 1.90
CA ALA A 207 -8.33 -17.81 1.87
C ALA A 207 -9.38 -16.85 2.45
N CYS A 208 -8.94 -15.99 3.37
CA CYS A 208 -9.62 -14.75 3.72
C CYS A 208 -9.09 -13.64 2.80
N PHE A 209 -9.95 -13.11 1.93
CA PHE A 209 -9.53 -12.11 0.94
C PHE A 209 -9.62 -10.68 1.47
N GLY A 210 -8.59 -9.88 1.19
CA GLY A 210 -8.64 -8.42 1.20
C GLY A 210 -8.67 -7.84 -0.21
N GLU A 211 -8.98 -6.55 -0.32
CA GLU A 211 -9.08 -5.82 -1.58
C GLU A 211 -8.11 -4.64 -1.63
N VAL A 212 -7.31 -4.58 -2.70
CA VAL A 212 -6.48 -3.42 -3.03
C VAL A 212 -6.57 -3.16 -4.53
N SER A 213 -6.95 -1.94 -4.92
CA SER A 213 -7.04 -1.52 -6.33
C SER A 213 -7.90 -2.45 -7.20
N GLY A 214 -8.97 -2.98 -6.61
CA GLY A 214 -9.94 -3.92 -7.15
C GLY A 214 -9.57 -5.39 -7.04
N TRP A 215 -8.32 -5.72 -6.69
CA TRP A 215 -7.84 -7.10 -6.62
C TRP A 215 -8.23 -7.76 -5.31
N GLU A 216 -8.89 -8.92 -5.41
CA GLU A 216 -9.05 -9.86 -4.31
C GLU A 216 -7.75 -10.62 -4.07
N ARG A 217 -7.14 -10.44 -2.90
CA ARG A 217 -5.84 -11.02 -2.54
C ARG A 217 -5.97 -11.80 -1.22
N ALA A 218 -5.44 -13.03 -1.18
CA ALA A 218 -5.50 -13.85 0.03
C ALA A 218 -4.61 -13.24 1.11
N ASN A 219 -5.21 -12.71 2.18
CA ASN A 219 -4.47 -12.08 3.27
C ASN A 219 -3.94 -13.10 4.28
N TRP A 220 -4.69 -14.18 4.50
CA TRP A 220 -4.36 -15.33 5.35
C TRP A 220 -5.29 -16.50 5.01
N PHE A 221 -4.96 -17.71 5.49
CA PHE A 221 -5.71 -18.94 5.23
C PHE A 221 -6.24 -19.55 6.52
N LEU A 222 -7.52 -19.91 6.51
CA LEU A 222 -8.15 -20.66 7.59
C LEU A 222 -7.81 -22.15 7.45
N PRO A 223 -7.16 -22.80 8.44
CA PRO A 223 -6.77 -24.20 8.34
C PRO A 223 -7.95 -25.15 8.11
N GLN A 224 -7.72 -26.26 7.40
CA GLN A 224 -8.77 -27.26 7.09
C GLN A 224 -9.56 -27.70 8.31
N ALA A 225 -8.89 -28.02 9.43
CA ALA A 225 -9.54 -28.48 10.65
C ALA A 225 -10.54 -27.45 11.22
N GLU A 226 -10.28 -26.15 11.04
CA GLU A 226 -11.17 -25.08 11.49
C GLU A 226 -12.38 -24.91 10.56
N ARG A 227 -12.17 -25.13 9.26
CA ARG A 227 -13.25 -25.16 8.26
C ARG A 227 -14.18 -26.34 8.47
N ASP A 228 -13.62 -27.52 8.78
CA ASP A 228 -14.37 -28.72 9.12
C ASP A 228 -15.18 -28.53 10.41
N ALA A 229 -14.71 -27.67 11.32
CA ALA A 229 -15.43 -27.24 12.52
C ALA A 229 -16.48 -26.14 12.26
N GLY A 230 -16.67 -25.72 11.01
CA GLY A 230 -17.70 -24.76 10.59
C GLY A 230 -17.30 -23.29 10.70
N LYS A 231 -16.03 -22.97 10.98
CA LYS A 231 -15.53 -21.59 10.95
C LYS A 231 -15.40 -21.07 9.52
N LYS A 232 -15.49 -19.75 9.36
CA LYS A 232 -15.33 -19.05 8.08
C LYS A 232 -14.04 -18.22 8.07
N ALA A 233 -13.44 -18.11 6.89
CA ALA A 233 -12.26 -17.28 6.67
C ALA A 233 -12.69 -15.80 6.58
N GLU A 234 -12.89 -15.16 7.73
CA GLU A 234 -13.35 -13.77 7.85
C GLU A 234 -12.61 -13.03 8.98
N TYR A 235 -12.49 -11.72 8.86
CA TYR A 235 -11.87 -10.89 9.89
C TYR A 235 -12.75 -10.74 11.13
N VAL A 236 -12.16 -10.97 12.30
CA VAL A 236 -12.69 -10.48 13.57
C VAL A 236 -11.75 -9.38 14.06
N TYR A 237 -12.16 -8.14 13.80
CA TYR A 237 -11.33 -6.96 14.05
C TYR A 237 -11.09 -6.72 15.54
N SER A 238 -9.89 -6.24 15.85
CA SER A 238 -9.44 -5.89 17.19
C SER A 238 -8.22 -4.98 17.07
N TRP A 239 -8.02 -4.13 18.08
CA TRP A 239 -6.78 -3.39 18.29
C TRP A 239 -5.67 -4.27 18.89
N ARG A 240 -6.05 -5.45 19.43
CA ARG A 240 -5.12 -6.50 19.89
C ARG A 240 -4.89 -7.51 18.77
N ARG A 241 -4.21 -8.62 19.10
CA ARG A 241 -4.09 -9.78 18.20
C ARG A 241 -5.48 -10.19 17.70
N GLN A 242 -5.65 -10.13 16.38
CA GLN A 242 -6.88 -10.52 15.70
C GLN A 242 -6.95 -12.04 15.52
N ASN A 243 -8.11 -12.57 15.13
CA ASN A 243 -8.35 -14.01 15.01
C ASN A 243 -7.38 -14.77 14.10
N TRP A 244 -6.75 -14.08 13.15
CA TRP A 244 -5.82 -14.66 12.19
C TRP A 244 -4.36 -14.68 12.64
N PHE A 245 -4.01 -14.08 13.78
CA PHE A 245 -2.62 -13.89 14.22
C PHE A 245 -1.82 -15.21 14.24
N ASP A 246 -2.38 -16.26 14.86
CA ASP A 246 -1.73 -17.57 14.94
C ASP A 246 -1.72 -18.33 13.60
N TYR A 247 -2.72 -18.09 12.74
CA TYR A 247 -2.75 -18.68 11.39
C TYR A 247 -1.66 -18.09 10.52
N SER A 248 -1.53 -16.75 10.50
CA SER A 248 -0.44 -16.05 9.82
C SER A 248 0.93 -16.42 10.41
N ALA A 249 1.02 -16.66 11.73
CA ALA A 249 2.25 -17.15 12.35
C ALA A 249 2.66 -18.51 11.77
N ALA A 250 1.72 -19.44 11.62
CA ALA A 250 1.99 -20.76 11.04
C ALA A 250 2.44 -20.65 9.57
N GLU A 251 1.81 -19.79 8.78
CA GLU A 251 2.22 -19.49 7.39
C GLU A 251 3.63 -18.91 7.31
N HIS A 252 3.93 -17.92 8.15
CA HIS A 252 5.27 -17.32 8.28
C HIS A 252 6.31 -18.41 8.59
N MET A 253 6.04 -19.24 9.59
CA MET A 253 6.97 -20.30 9.99
C MET A 253 7.12 -21.37 8.91
N ALA A 254 6.08 -21.68 8.14
CA ALA A 254 6.18 -22.59 7.00
C ALA A 254 7.17 -22.09 5.95
N VAL A 255 7.16 -20.79 5.64
CA VAL A 255 8.13 -20.18 4.71
C VAL A 255 9.54 -20.18 5.29
N ARG A 256 9.70 -19.90 6.59
CA ARG A 256 11.02 -19.90 7.26
C ARG A 256 11.66 -21.28 7.38
N GLN A 257 10.85 -22.33 7.50
CA GLN A 257 11.33 -23.66 7.88
C GLN A 257 11.15 -24.73 6.79
N LYS A 258 10.24 -24.52 5.84
CA LYS A 258 9.84 -25.52 4.83
C LYS A 258 9.64 -24.87 3.46
N VAL A 259 8.42 -24.88 2.93
CA VAL A 259 8.02 -24.26 1.68
C VAL A 259 6.58 -23.74 1.80
N GLY A 260 6.36 -22.53 1.33
CA GLY A 260 5.05 -21.89 1.23
C GLY A 260 4.82 -21.31 -0.16
N MET A 261 3.55 -21.13 -0.52
CA MET A 261 3.13 -20.53 -1.78
C MET A 261 2.27 -19.28 -1.55
N PHE A 262 2.55 -18.22 -2.30
CA PHE A 262 1.74 -16.99 -2.34
C PHE A 262 1.20 -16.77 -3.75
N ASP A 263 0.02 -16.14 -3.84
CA ASP A 263 -0.48 -15.56 -5.09
C ASP A 263 -0.13 -14.08 -5.16
N MET A 264 0.80 -13.74 -6.06
CA MET A 264 1.22 -12.37 -6.35
C MET A 264 0.78 -11.91 -7.74
N SER A 265 -0.25 -12.55 -8.31
CA SER A 265 -0.78 -12.21 -9.64
C SER A 265 -1.20 -10.75 -9.75
N SER A 266 -1.54 -10.09 -8.65
CA SER A 266 -1.90 -8.68 -8.59
C SER A 266 -0.73 -7.70 -8.83
N PHE A 267 0.53 -8.15 -8.77
CA PHE A 267 1.67 -7.27 -9.06
C PHE A 267 1.49 -6.56 -10.40
N GLY A 268 1.78 -5.27 -10.44
CA GLY A 268 1.81 -4.49 -11.66
C GLY A 268 2.95 -5.00 -12.56
N LYS A 269 2.66 -5.18 -13.84
CA LYS A 269 3.63 -5.68 -14.84
C LYS A 269 3.63 -4.74 -16.02
N ILE A 270 4.72 -4.00 -16.21
CA ILE A 270 4.87 -3.08 -17.34
C ILE A 270 5.91 -3.66 -18.29
N LYS A 271 5.54 -3.87 -19.55
CA LYS A 271 6.48 -4.28 -20.59
C LYS A 271 6.94 -3.07 -21.37
N LEU A 272 8.25 -2.82 -21.40
CA LEU A 272 8.86 -1.78 -22.23
C LEU A 272 9.54 -2.43 -23.42
N ILE A 273 9.13 -2.07 -24.64
CA ILE A 273 9.52 -2.75 -25.88
C ILE A 273 10.02 -1.74 -26.91
N GLY A 274 11.13 -2.06 -27.56
CA GLY A 274 11.67 -1.36 -28.72
C GLY A 274 13.19 -1.19 -28.64
N ARG A 275 13.83 -0.90 -29.78
CA ARG A 275 15.30 -0.76 -29.90
C ARG A 275 15.91 0.29 -28.98
N ASP A 276 15.10 1.21 -28.46
CA ASP A 276 15.51 2.29 -27.57
C ASP A 276 15.15 2.02 -26.09
N ALA A 277 14.53 0.88 -25.77
CA ALA A 277 14.05 0.56 -24.42
C ALA A 277 15.16 0.56 -23.37
N GLU A 278 16.33 0.00 -23.67
CA GLU A 278 17.47 0.02 -22.74
C GLU A 278 17.92 1.46 -22.48
N ALA A 279 18.06 2.28 -23.53
CA ALA A 279 18.53 3.66 -23.39
C ALA A 279 17.53 4.54 -22.61
N VAL A 280 16.22 4.32 -22.78
CA VAL A 280 15.18 4.96 -21.98
C VAL A 280 15.29 4.54 -20.51
N LEU A 281 15.40 3.24 -20.24
CA LEU A 281 15.53 2.74 -18.86
C LEU A 281 16.85 3.17 -18.19
N GLN A 282 17.94 3.32 -18.94
CA GLN A 282 19.19 3.85 -18.39
C GLN A 282 19.05 5.29 -17.88
N MET A 283 18.12 6.07 -18.44
CA MET A 283 17.80 7.41 -17.94
C MET A 283 16.89 7.34 -16.70
N ILE A 284 15.86 6.48 -16.72
CA ILE A 284 14.80 6.43 -15.70
C ILE A 284 15.23 5.67 -14.43
N ALA A 285 15.83 4.49 -14.58
CA ALA A 285 16.23 3.63 -13.46
C ALA A 285 17.45 4.19 -12.73
N ALA A 286 17.54 4.03 -11.43
CA ALA A 286 18.72 4.43 -10.65
C ALA A 286 19.90 3.46 -10.82
N ASN A 287 19.62 2.20 -11.16
CA ASN A 287 20.62 1.14 -11.34
C ASN A 287 20.97 0.99 -12.84
N ASP A 288 21.96 0.15 -13.14
CA ASP A 288 22.34 -0.19 -14.50
C ASP A 288 21.49 -1.35 -15.03
N VAL A 289 20.74 -1.07 -16.11
CA VAL A 289 19.89 -2.07 -16.78
C VAL A 289 20.52 -2.63 -18.06
N ALA A 290 21.72 -2.15 -18.44
CA ALA A 290 22.50 -2.68 -19.56
C ALA A 290 23.18 -4.01 -19.18
N VAL A 291 22.39 -4.94 -18.63
CA VAL A 291 22.80 -6.26 -18.17
C VAL A 291 22.53 -7.31 -19.24
N PRO A 292 23.13 -8.51 -19.17
CA PRO A 292 22.77 -9.62 -20.05
C PRO A 292 21.28 -9.96 -20.02
N VAL A 293 20.75 -10.49 -21.13
CA VAL A 293 19.40 -11.06 -21.18
C VAL A 293 19.25 -12.14 -20.10
N GLY A 294 18.11 -12.12 -19.41
CA GLY A 294 17.81 -12.99 -18.30
C GLY A 294 18.24 -12.46 -16.93
N LYS A 295 18.88 -11.30 -16.84
CA LYS A 295 19.23 -10.67 -15.55
C LYS A 295 18.06 -9.84 -15.00
N ILE A 296 17.97 -9.85 -13.67
CA ILE A 296 17.00 -9.10 -12.89
C ILE A 296 17.74 -8.01 -12.11
N VAL A 297 17.20 -6.80 -12.12
CA VAL A 297 17.77 -5.60 -11.52
C VAL A 297 16.75 -4.98 -10.58
N TYR A 298 17.03 -5.02 -9.28
CA TYR A 298 16.31 -4.22 -8.29
C TYR A 298 16.79 -2.76 -8.36
N THR A 299 15.85 -1.81 -8.47
CA THR A 299 16.16 -0.40 -8.68
C THR A 299 14.99 0.51 -8.30
N GLN A 300 15.29 1.78 -8.04
CA GLN A 300 14.28 2.82 -7.91
C GLN A 300 14.21 3.68 -9.18
N PHE A 301 13.06 4.29 -9.41
CA PHE A 301 12.96 5.50 -10.23
C PHE A 301 13.10 6.70 -9.31
N LEU A 302 13.90 7.69 -9.71
CA LEU A 302 14.14 8.89 -8.90
C LEU A 302 13.59 10.13 -9.60
N ASN A 303 13.17 11.12 -8.83
CA ASN A 303 13.01 12.48 -9.34
C ASN A 303 14.33 13.25 -9.30
N SER A 304 14.32 14.50 -9.77
CA SER A 304 15.54 15.33 -9.86
C SER A 304 16.19 15.58 -8.50
N ASP A 305 15.43 15.45 -7.41
CA ASP A 305 15.86 15.73 -6.04
C ASP A 305 16.37 14.46 -5.34
N GLY A 306 16.47 13.34 -6.08
CA GLY A 306 16.98 12.06 -5.58
C GLY A 306 15.99 11.31 -4.70
N HIS A 307 14.72 11.72 -4.70
CA HIS A 307 13.64 11.03 -3.98
C HIS A 307 12.99 9.95 -4.85
N ILE A 308 12.33 8.99 -4.19
CA ILE A 308 11.91 7.74 -4.81
C ILE A 308 10.52 7.88 -5.44
N GLU A 309 10.45 7.80 -6.77
CA GLU A 309 9.19 7.84 -7.52
C GLU A 309 8.54 6.47 -7.70
N ALA A 310 9.37 5.42 -7.71
CA ALA A 310 8.94 4.02 -7.74
C ALA A 310 10.04 3.10 -7.18
N ASP A 311 9.63 1.97 -6.60
CA ASP A 311 10.53 0.88 -6.20
C ASP A 311 10.19 -0.39 -6.99
N VAL A 312 11.08 -0.82 -7.88
CA VAL A 312 10.75 -1.78 -8.94
C VAL A 312 11.82 -2.83 -9.15
N THR A 313 11.39 -3.93 -9.77
CA THR A 313 12.29 -4.97 -10.27
C THR A 313 12.21 -5.02 -11.79
N ILE A 314 13.34 -4.81 -12.47
CA ILE A 314 13.43 -4.81 -13.93
C ILE A 314 14.12 -6.07 -14.43
N THR A 315 13.51 -6.79 -15.35
CA THR A 315 14.08 -7.97 -15.98
C THR A 315 14.33 -7.71 -17.45
N ARG A 316 15.55 -7.97 -17.93
CA ARG A 316 15.86 -7.91 -19.36
C ARG A 316 15.41 -9.21 -20.05
N LEU A 317 14.34 -9.14 -20.83
CA LEU A 317 13.75 -10.29 -21.51
C LEU A 317 14.43 -10.60 -22.84
N SER A 318 14.89 -9.59 -23.57
CA SER A 318 15.62 -9.73 -24.82
C SER A 318 16.52 -8.52 -25.06
N MET A 319 17.09 -8.40 -26.27
CA MET A 319 17.85 -7.21 -26.65
C MET A 319 17.02 -5.92 -26.53
N ASP A 320 15.73 -6.00 -26.91
CA ASP A 320 14.83 -4.85 -27.10
C ASP A 320 13.56 -4.92 -26.22
N ALA A 321 13.55 -5.76 -25.19
CA ALA A 321 12.38 -5.92 -24.31
C ALA A 321 12.77 -6.09 -22.85
N PHE A 322 12.06 -5.36 -22.00
CA PHE A 322 12.17 -5.42 -20.54
C PHE A 322 10.77 -5.59 -19.93
N ILE A 323 10.71 -6.21 -18.76
CA ILE A 323 9.52 -6.21 -17.92
C ILE A 323 9.86 -5.60 -16.56
N ILE A 324 9.00 -4.72 -16.09
CA ILE A 324 9.13 -3.94 -14.87
C ILE A 324 8.00 -4.40 -13.94
N ILE A 325 8.36 -4.90 -12.77
CA ILE A 325 7.44 -5.39 -11.75
C ILE A 325 7.33 -4.32 -10.67
N THR A 326 6.11 -3.93 -10.36
CA THR A 326 5.75 -2.85 -9.42
C THR A 326 4.59 -3.28 -8.50
N PRO A 327 4.39 -2.67 -7.32
CA PRO A 327 3.22 -2.95 -6.50
C PRO A 327 1.88 -2.80 -7.24
N ALA A 328 0.88 -3.56 -6.80
CA ALA A 328 -0.46 -3.59 -7.41
C ALA A 328 -1.14 -2.21 -7.44
N ALA A 329 -0.91 -1.41 -6.38
CA ALA A 329 -1.56 -0.11 -6.20
C ALA A 329 -0.94 1.01 -7.04
N THR A 330 0.33 0.87 -7.44
CA THR A 330 1.13 1.94 -8.06
C THR A 330 1.27 1.79 -9.58
N ILE A 331 0.72 0.73 -10.19
CA ILE A 331 0.85 0.46 -11.64
C ILE A 331 0.55 1.68 -12.52
N ARG A 332 -0.52 2.43 -12.22
CA ARG A 332 -0.90 3.63 -12.99
C ARG A 332 0.09 4.77 -12.79
N ARG A 333 0.63 4.94 -11.58
CA ARG A 333 1.66 5.93 -11.26
C ARG A 333 2.94 5.62 -12.04
N ASP A 334 3.42 4.40 -11.93
CA ASP A 334 4.69 3.99 -12.50
C ASP A 334 4.65 3.96 -14.03
N LEU A 335 3.54 3.52 -14.62
CA LEU A 335 3.33 3.59 -16.06
C LEU A 335 3.28 5.03 -16.55
N ASN A 336 2.59 5.91 -15.84
CA ASN A 336 2.56 7.34 -16.15
C ASN A 336 3.98 7.95 -16.07
N TRP A 337 4.75 7.65 -15.02
CA TRP A 337 6.14 8.08 -14.90
C TRP A 337 6.99 7.63 -16.08
N ILE A 338 6.91 6.35 -16.47
CA ILE A 338 7.64 5.84 -17.63
C ILE A 338 7.22 6.57 -18.90
N ASN A 339 5.92 6.69 -19.16
CA ASN A 339 5.41 7.32 -20.39
C ASN A 339 5.84 8.79 -20.52
N ARG A 340 5.82 9.56 -19.44
CA ARG A 340 6.27 10.97 -19.46
C ARG A 340 7.78 11.10 -19.70
N HIS A 341 8.54 10.06 -19.41
CA HIS A 341 9.99 10.04 -19.58
C HIS A 341 10.45 9.20 -20.78
N ILE A 342 9.54 8.72 -21.65
CA ILE A 342 9.91 8.23 -22.99
C ILE A 342 10.05 9.47 -23.88
N PRO A 343 11.26 9.78 -24.39
CA PRO A 343 11.43 10.91 -25.30
C PRO A 343 10.64 10.70 -26.60
N GLU A 344 10.09 11.77 -27.18
CA GLU A 344 9.25 11.70 -28.39
C GLU A 344 9.94 11.01 -29.58
N ASN A 345 11.27 11.10 -29.66
CA ASN A 345 12.07 10.48 -30.73
C ASN A 345 12.57 9.06 -30.39
N ALA A 346 12.21 8.51 -29.23
CA ALA A 346 12.57 7.17 -28.82
C ALA A 346 11.65 6.13 -29.45
N HIS A 347 12.21 5.06 -29.97
CA HIS A 347 11.46 3.89 -30.40
C HIS A 347 11.30 2.92 -29.22
N ALA A 348 10.43 3.28 -28.27
CA ALA A 348 10.07 2.48 -27.11
C ALA A 348 8.59 2.67 -26.76
N ILE A 349 7.90 1.62 -26.32
CA ILE A 349 6.50 1.65 -25.89
C ILE A 349 6.38 0.90 -24.57
N ALA A 350 5.74 1.52 -23.57
CA ALA A 350 5.40 0.89 -22.31
C ALA A 350 3.93 0.44 -22.32
N VAL A 351 3.66 -0.79 -21.88
CA VAL A 351 2.31 -1.36 -21.83
C VAL A 351 2.10 -2.06 -20.50
N ASP A 352 0.98 -1.78 -19.83
CA ASP A 352 0.51 -2.58 -18.71
C ASP A 352 0.04 -3.96 -19.21
N VAL A 353 0.77 -5.00 -18.78
CA VAL A 353 0.49 -6.42 -19.07
C VAL A 353 0.16 -7.18 -17.78
N THR A 354 -0.28 -6.48 -16.73
CA THR A 354 -0.57 -7.07 -15.41
C THR A 354 -1.47 -8.30 -15.49
N VAL A 355 -2.49 -8.28 -16.36
CA VAL A 355 -3.49 -9.34 -16.51
C VAL A 355 -3.06 -10.48 -17.45
N SER A 356 -1.91 -10.36 -18.14
CA SER A 356 -1.46 -11.41 -19.06
C SER A 356 -0.83 -12.61 -18.37
N GLU A 357 -0.35 -12.42 -17.13
CA GLU A 357 0.35 -13.46 -16.37
C GLU A 357 -0.12 -13.48 -14.91
N ALA A 358 -0.40 -14.68 -14.40
CA ALA A 358 -0.46 -14.97 -12.98
C ALA A 358 0.96 -15.06 -12.40
N VAL A 359 1.11 -14.85 -11.10
CA VAL A 359 2.40 -14.99 -10.40
C VAL A 359 2.22 -15.90 -9.19
N LEU A 360 2.70 -17.13 -9.30
CA LEU A 360 2.70 -18.10 -8.21
C LEU A 360 4.10 -18.10 -7.59
N VAL A 361 4.18 -17.72 -6.32
CA VAL A 361 5.46 -17.53 -5.63
C VAL A 361 5.70 -18.68 -4.69
N VAL A 362 6.74 -19.48 -4.92
CA VAL A 362 7.08 -20.65 -4.09
C VAL A 362 8.41 -20.40 -3.41
N MET A 363 8.38 -20.28 -2.07
CA MET A 363 9.52 -19.83 -1.27
C MET A 363 9.66 -20.62 0.04
N GLY A 364 10.90 -20.74 0.48
CA GLY A 364 11.33 -21.43 1.68
C GLY A 364 12.57 -22.30 1.41
N PRO A 365 13.26 -22.77 2.48
CA PRO A 365 14.45 -23.60 2.34
C PRO A 365 14.24 -24.87 1.50
N GLU A 366 13.02 -25.40 1.45
CA GLU A 366 12.67 -26.60 0.68
C GLU A 366 12.13 -26.28 -0.74
N ALA A 367 12.05 -25.01 -1.13
CA ALA A 367 11.41 -24.60 -2.40
C ALA A 367 12.06 -25.24 -3.64
N ARG A 368 13.38 -25.45 -3.62
CA ARG A 368 14.08 -26.12 -4.73
C ARG A 368 13.69 -27.58 -4.84
N ASP A 369 13.77 -28.31 -3.73
CA ASP A 369 13.44 -29.74 -3.68
C ASP A 369 11.96 -29.96 -4.02
N PHE A 370 11.11 -29.01 -3.60
CA PHE A 370 9.71 -28.98 -3.95
C PHE A 370 9.46 -28.67 -5.44
N LEU A 371 10.20 -27.76 -6.09
CA LEU A 371 9.92 -27.43 -7.50
C LEU A 371 10.63 -28.34 -8.51
N GLN A 372 11.84 -28.80 -8.21
CA GLN A 372 12.73 -29.46 -9.15
C GLN A 372 12.09 -30.69 -9.84
N PRO A 373 11.32 -31.56 -9.16
CA PRO A 373 10.67 -32.69 -9.82
C PRO A 373 9.60 -32.31 -10.87
N MET A 374 9.04 -31.10 -10.81
CA MET A 374 8.06 -30.59 -11.76
C MET A 374 8.67 -29.74 -12.88
N ILE A 375 9.93 -29.33 -12.71
CA ILE A 375 10.65 -28.45 -13.63
C ILE A 375 11.86 -29.22 -14.20
N PRO A 376 11.87 -29.57 -15.50
CA PRO A 376 12.98 -30.32 -16.09
C PRO A 376 14.28 -29.51 -16.17
N GLN A 377 14.20 -28.18 -16.20
CA GLN A 377 15.36 -27.29 -16.12
C GLN A 377 16.01 -27.37 -14.73
N SER A 378 17.35 -27.28 -14.67
CA SER A 378 18.06 -27.29 -13.39
C SER A 378 17.77 -26.03 -12.57
N LEU A 379 17.40 -26.23 -11.30
CA LEU A 379 17.20 -25.17 -10.30
C LEU A 379 18.42 -25.05 -9.35
N ALA A 380 19.51 -25.75 -9.66
CA ALA A 380 20.75 -25.67 -8.89
C ALA A 380 21.35 -24.26 -8.94
N ASN A 381 22.15 -23.88 -7.93
CA ASN A 381 22.71 -22.53 -7.83
C ASN A 381 23.59 -22.12 -9.01
N GLU A 382 24.37 -23.06 -9.53
CA GLU A 382 25.30 -22.81 -10.63
C GLU A 382 24.56 -22.55 -11.94
N ASP A 383 23.43 -23.25 -12.15
CA ASP A 383 22.63 -23.17 -13.36
C ASP A 383 21.62 -22.01 -13.30
N PHE A 384 21.04 -21.75 -12.13
CA PHE A 384 19.99 -20.74 -11.93
C PHE A 384 20.33 -19.80 -10.76
N PRO A 385 21.31 -18.89 -10.91
CA PRO A 385 21.76 -18.01 -9.82
C PRO A 385 20.72 -16.96 -9.43
N PHE A 386 20.78 -16.49 -8.18
CA PHE A 386 19.92 -15.41 -7.68
C PHE A 386 20.03 -14.13 -8.55
N GLY A 387 18.91 -13.42 -8.73
CA GLY A 387 18.85 -12.23 -9.59
C GLY A 387 18.89 -12.56 -11.07
N THR A 388 18.45 -13.76 -11.45
CA THR A 388 18.22 -14.14 -12.85
C THR A 388 16.82 -14.67 -13.03
N MET A 389 16.39 -14.70 -14.29
CA MET A 389 15.19 -15.39 -14.75
C MET A 389 15.58 -16.51 -15.71
N GLN A 390 14.73 -17.53 -15.79
CA GLN A 390 14.77 -18.54 -16.85
C GLN A 390 13.37 -18.85 -17.34
N THR A 391 13.27 -19.23 -18.61
CA THR A 391 12.05 -19.88 -19.12
C THR A 391 12.08 -21.33 -18.65
N VAL A 392 11.01 -21.77 -17.99
CA VAL A 392 10.88 -23.11 -17.42
C VAL A 392 9.61 -23.79 -17.90
N GLU A 393 9.65 -25.11 -17.96
CA GLU A 393 8.47 -25.94 -18.12
C GLU A 393 7.92 -26.28 -16.73
N ILE A 394 6.60 -26.21 -16.55
CA ILE A 394 5.95 -26.66 -15.31
C ILE A 394 4.56 -27.20 -15.64
N GLY A 395 4.34 -28.49 -15.33
CA GLY A 395 3.16 -29.20 -15.81
C GLY A 395 3.13 -29.24 -17.35
N HIS A 396 2.16 -28.56 -17.96
CA HIS A 396 2.05 -28.40 -19.42
C HIS A 396 2.24 -26.94 -19.87
N ALA A 397 2.64 -26.06 -18.95
CA ALA A 397 2.84 -24.64 -19.22
C ALA A 397 4.32 -24.31 -19.47
N ILE A 398 4.54 -23.22 -20.21
CA ILE A 398 5.81 -22.51 -20.26
C ILE A 398 5.69 -21.27 -19.40
N ALA A 399 6.49 -21.20 -18.34
CA ALA A 399 6.49 -20.10 -17.39
C ALA A 399 7.83 -19.37 -17.43
N ARG A 400 7.84 -18.14 -16.94
CA ARG A 400 9.07 -17.40 -16.65
C ARG A 400 9.30 -17.46 -15.14
N ALA A 401 10.33 -18.17 -14.72
CA ALA A 401 10.72 -18.24 -13.31
C ALA A 401 11.71 -17.11 -13.01
N HIS A 402 11.48 -16.35 -11.94
CA HIS A 402 12.39 -15.33 -11.43
C HIS A 402 12.95 -15.80 -10.09
N ARG A 403 14.28 -15.89 -9.97
CA ARG A 403 14.92 -16.24 -8.70
C ARG A 403 15.20 -14.98 -7.90
N VAL A 404 14.17 -14.48 -7.24
CA VAL A 404 14.13 -13.30 -6.36
C VAL A 404 13.30 -13.60 -5.11
N THR A 405 13.33 -12.73 -4.11
CA THR A 405 12.54 -12.95 -2.88
C THR A 405 12.19 -11.65 -2.16
N TYR A 406 10.94 -11.57 -1.69
CA TYR A 406 10.47 -10.52 -0.78
C TYR A 406 10.23 -11.04 0.65
N VAL A 407 10.34 -12.35 0.88
CA VAL A 407 10.31 -12.96 2.22
C VAL A 407 11.70 -13.26 2.76
N GLY A 408 12.74 -13.19 1.92
CA GLY A 408 14.13 -13.37 2.31
C GLY A 408 14.59 -14.82 2.39
N GLU A 409 13.85 -15.73 1.76
CA GLU A 409 14.17 -17.16 1.63
C GLU A 409 14.50 -17.53 0.17
N LEU A 410 15.11 -18.70 -0.01
CA LEU A 410 15.21 -19.37 -1.30
C LEU A 410 13.82 -19.51 -1.95
N GLY A 411 13.75 -19.37 -3.28
CA GLY A 411 12.52 -19.60 -4.01
C GLY A 411 12.48 -18.93 -5.37
N TRP A 412 11.31 -19.03 -6.00
CA TRP A 412 11.05 -18.46 -7.32
C TRP A 412 9.66 -17.83 -7.37
N GLU A 413 9.57 -16.73 -8.11
CA GLU A 413 8.30 -16.21 -8.62
C GLU A 413 8.06 -16.81 -10.01
N LEU A 414 6.96 -17.55 -10.17
CA LEU A 414 6.58 -18.21 -11.41
C LEU A 414 5.54 -17.37 -12.14
N TYR A 415 5.97 -16.68 -13.18
CA TYR A 415 5.09 -15.92 -14.07
C TYR A 415 4.52 -16.86 -15.12
N VAL A 416 3.22 -17.14 -15.01
CA VAL A 416 2.50 -18.11 -15.84
C VAL A 416 1.47 -17.38 -16.69
N PRO A 417 1.34 -17.66 -17.99
CA PRO A 417 0.23 -17.14 -18.79
C PRO A 417 -1.12 -17.37 -18.11
N SER A 418 -1.98 -16.35 -18.07
CA SER A 418 -3.22 -16.38 -17.28
C SER A 418 -4.16 -17.54 -17.63
N ASP A 419 -4.15 -18.01 -18.87
CA ASP A 419 -4.94 -19.15 -19.36
C ASP A 419 -4.43 -20.51 -18.83
N MET A 420 -3.15 -20.60 -18.47
CA MET A 420 -2.51 -21.82 -17.97
C MET A 420 -2.27 -21.81 -16.45
N ALA A 421 -2.60 -20.71 -15.77
CA ALA A 421 -2.35 -20.52 -14.34
C ALA A 421 -3.07 -21.55 -13.46
N ALA A 422 -4.32 -21.90 -13.79
CA ALA A 422 -5.08 -22.94 -13.11
C ALA A 422 -4.36 -24.29 -13.15
N HIS A 423 -3.91 -24.71 -14.34
CA HIS A 423 -3.16 -25.97 -14.54
C HIS A 423 -1.87 -25.99 -13.72
N VAL A 424 -1.11 -24.89 -13.68
CA VAL A 424 0.13 -24.83 -12.90
C VAL A 424 -0.15 -24.87 -11.41
N PHE A 425 -1.21 -24.21 -10.94
CA PHE A 425 -1.64 -24.31 -9.54
C PHE A 425 -2.01 -25.75 -9.16
N GLU A 426 -2.81 -26.42 -9.99
CA GLU A 426 -3.17 -27.83 -9.80
C GLU A 426 -1.91 -28.71 -9.73
N ALA A 427 -0.99 -28.59 -10.69
CA ALA A 427 0.26 -29.35 -10.68
C ALA A 427 1.11 -29.12 -9.42
N ILE A 428 1.19 -27.88 -8.92
CA ILE A 428 1.89 -27.57 -7.66
C ILE A 428 1.18 -28.23 -6.48
N THR A 429 -0.15 -28.17 -6.43
CA THR A 429 -0.92 -28.64 -5.27
C THR A 429 -1.11 -30.15 -5.23
N GLU A 430 -1.07 -30.85 -6.36
CA GLU A 430 -1.02 -32.31 -6.44
C GLU A 430 0.17 -32.91 -5.67
N ARG A 431 1.26 -32.15 -5.51
CA ARG A 431 2.45 -32.60 -4.77
C ARG A 431 2.38 -32.43 -3.25
N ARG A 432 1.26 -31.95 -2.71
CA ARG A 432 1.12 -31.77 -1.25
C ARG A 432 1.19 -33.09 -0.48
N ASP A 433 0.84 -34.20 -1.12
CA ASP A 433 0.82 -35.52 -0.48
C ASP A 433 2.23 -36.12 -0.32
N ASP A 434 3.15 -35.89 -1.27
CA ASP A 434 4.54 -36.35 -1.19
C ASP A 434 5.47 -35.30 -0.57
N HIS A 435 5.18 -34.01 -0.78
CA HIS A 435 5.93 -32.89 -0.21
C HIS A 435 4.98 -31.76 0.19
N ALA A 436 4.65 -31.68 1.48
CA ALA A 436 3.69 -30.70 1.98
C ALA A 436 4.14 -29.24 1.69
N ILE A 437 3.24 -28.47 1.08
CA ILE A 437 3.38 -27.02 0.87
C ILE A 437 2.26 -26.26 1.57
N ALA A 438 2.61 -25.18 2.25
CA ALA A 438 1.63 -24.30 2.88
C ALA A 438 1.12 -23.25 1.90
N MET A 439 -0.19 -22.97 1.92
CA MET A 439 -0.71 -21.71 1.34
C MET A 439 -0.39 -20.57 2.30
N CYS A 440 0.13 -19.46 1.79
CA CYS A 440 0.55 -18.33 2.58
C CYS A 440 -0.07 -17.04 2.05
N GLY A 441 -0.60 -16.23 2.95
CA GLY A 441 -1.27 -14.97 2.65
C GLY A 441 -0.36 -13.76 2.84
N LEU A 442 -0.91 -12.59 2.50
CA LEU A 442 -0.16 -11.34 2.55
C LEU A 442 0.25 -10.90 3.96
N HIS A 443 -0.44 -11.33 5.02
CA HIS A 443 0.01 -11.05 6.39
C HIS A 443 1.32 -11.78 6.71
N ALA A 444 1.45 -13.04 6.28
CA ALA A 444 2.70 -13.78 6.39
C ALA A 444 3.80 -13.14 5.51
N LEU A 445 3.46 -12.67 4.31
CA LEU A 445 4.41 -11.97 3.43
C LEU A 445 4.93 -10.68 4.08
N ASP A 446 4.03 -9.85 4.63
CA ASP A 446 4.38 -8.58 5.28
C ASP A 446 5.15 -8.79 6.60
N SER A 447 4.84 -9.84 7.37
CA SER A 447 5.64 -10.20 8.55
C SER A 447 7.02 -10.75 8.18
N CYS A 448 7.16 -11.47 7.06
CA CYS A 448 8.47 -11.93 6.59
C CYS A 448 9.34 -10.77 6.06
N ARG A 449 8.75 -9.84 5.30
CA ARG A 449 9.49 -8.70 4.74
C ARG A 449 9.93 -7.73 5.83
N ILE A 450 9.12 -7.55 6.89
CA ILE A 450 9.51 -6.66 7.99
C ILE A 450 10.77 -7.18 8.67
N GLU A 451 10.91 -8.49 8.90
CA GLU A 451 12.13 -9.08 9.49
C GLU A 451 13.37 -8.89 8.61
N LYS A 452 13.18 -8.91 7.28
CA LYS A 452 14.21 -8.60 6.29
C LYS A 452 14.52 -7.11 6.17
N GLY A 453 13.75 -6.24 6.82
CA GLY A 453 13.85 -4.79 6.66
C GLY A 453 13.61 -4.36 5.21
N PHE A 454 12.84 -5.11 4.42
CA PHE A 454 12.51 -4.68 3.07
C PHE A 454 11.50 -3.53 3.12
N ARG A 455 11.72 -2.54 2.25
CA ARG A 455 10.91 -1.34 2.18
C ARG A 455 9.64 -1.61 1.36
N HIS A 456 8.58 -0.90 1.68
CA HIS A 456 7.33 -0.92 0.95
C HIS A 456 6.98 0.50 0.47
N PHE A 457 6.84 0.68 -0.84
CA PHE A 457 6.49 1.97 -1.42
C PHE A 457 5.09 2.41 -0.98
N GLY A 458 4.96 3.70 -0.65
CA GLY A 458 3.74 4.29 -0.08
C GLY A 458 3.58 4.06 1.43
N HIS A 459 4.57 3.42 2.08
CA HIS A 459 4.67 3.30 3.53
C HIS A 459 6.06 3.72 4.01
N ASP A 460 7.09 2.94 3.66
CA ASP A 460 8.47 3.16 4.12
C ASP A 460 9.26 4.14 3.26
N ILE A 461 8.82 4.30 2.01
CA ILE A 461 9.44 5.15 1.00
C ILE A 461 8.35 5.77 0.12
N SER A 462 8.52 7.04 -0.22
CA SER A 462 7.72 7.74 -1.23
C SER A 462 8.55 8.77 -1.98
N ASN A 463 7.87 9.64 -2.74
CA ASN A 463 8.49 10.66 -3.58
C ASN A 463 9.04 11.87 -2.81
N GLU A 464 8.93 11.87 -1.48
CA GLU A 464 9.63 12.80 -0.59
C GLU A 464 10.86 12.20 0.11
N ASP A 465 11.09 10.89 -0.05
CA ASP A 465 12.16 10.19 0.63
C ASP A 465 13.40 10.04 -0.23
N HIS A 466 14.49 10.65 0.22
CA HIS A 466 15.78 10.53 -0.45
C HIS A 466 16.33 9.10 -0.37
N VAL A 467 16.72 8.54 -1.51
CA VAL A 467 17.15 7.13 -1.65
C VAL A 467 18.29 6.71 -0.72
N LEU A 468 19.21 7.63 -0.41
CA LEU A 468 20.29 7.39 0.55
C LEU A 468 19.81 7.32 2.00
N GLU A 469 18.83 8.16 2.39
CA GLU A 469 18.28 8.17 3.75
C GLU A 469 17.38 6.95 3.99
N ALA A 470 16.73 6.45 2.94
CA ALA A 470 15.98 5.19 2.95
C ALA A 470 16.87 3.95 3.11
N GLY A 471 18.20 4.09 3.04
CA GLY A 471 19.15 2.97 3.08
C GLY A 471 19.25 2.19 1.76
N LEU A 472 18.75 2.74 0.65
CA LEU A 472 18.70 2.09 -0.66
C LEU A 472 19.84 2.56 -1.59
N GLY A 473 20.79 3.35 -1.08
CA GLY A 473 21.91 3.87 -1.87
C GLY A 473 22.82 2.83 -2.54
N PHE A 474 22.73 1.55 -2.18
CA PHE A 474 23.52 0.47 -2.79
C PHE A 474 23.07 0.12 -4.22
N VAL A 475 21.81 0.42 -4.57
CA VAL A 475 21.29 0.18 -5.93
C VAL A 475 21.57 1.32 -6.90
N VAL A 476 21.93 2.51 -6.41
CA VAL A 476 22.11 3.68 -7.25
C VAL A 476 23.48 3.64 -7.93
N LYS A 477 23.50 3.67 -9.26
CA LYS A 477 24.71 3.73 -10.09
C LYS A 477 24.88 5.14 -10.64
N GLU A 478 25.40 6.03 -9.79
CA GLU A 478 25.56 7.47 -10.07
C GLU A 478 26.48 7.79 -11.27
N ASN A 479 27.34 6.84 -11.64
CA ASN A 479 28.34 6.99 -12.70
C ASN A 479 27.98 6.19 -13.96
N LYS A 480 26.68 5.98 -14.22
CA LYS A 480 26.25 5.42 -15.50
C LYS A 480 26.69 6.33 -16.65
N PRO A 481 27.14 5.75 -17.78
CA PRO A 481 27.43 6.53 -18.98
C PRO A 481 26.21 7.34 -19.41
N VAL A 482 26.43 8.58 -19.85
CA VAL A 482 25.37 9.38 -20.47
C VAL A 482 24.93 8.67 -21.75
N GLY A 483 23.66 8.26 -21.79
CA GLY A 483 23.10 7.50 -22.89
C GLY A 483 22.55 8.39 -24.01
N LYS A 484 21.91 7.74 -24.99
CA LYS A 484 21.28 8.41 -26.15
C LYS A 484 20.28 9.51 -25.76
N PHE A 485 19.60 9.37 -24.62
CA PHE A 485 18.55 10.26 -24.17
C PHE A 485 18.93 11.11 -22.95
N GLY A 486 20.18 11.06 -22.49
CA GLY A 486 20.67 11.85 -21.36
C GLY A 486 21.26 11.01 -20.22
N GLY A 487 21.53 11.70 -19.10
CA GLY A 487 22.00 11.09 -17.86
C GLY A 487 20.86 10.57 -16.99
N MET A 488 21.20 9.75 -16.00
CA MET A 488 20.25 9.23 -15.02
C MET A 488 19.56 10.36 -14.25
N ILE A 489 18.23 10.31 -14.15
CA ILE A 489 17.44 11.26 -13.36
C ILE A 489 17.85 11.16 -11.88
N GLY A 490 18.05 12.29 -11.22
CA GLY A 490 18.41 12.37 -9.80
C GLY A 490 19.88 12.08 -9.46
N ALA A 491 20.75 11.81 -10.46
CA ALA A 491 22.17 11.49 -10.20
C ALA A 491 22.92 12.56 -9.41
N ASP A 492 22.70 13.83 -9.74
CA ASP A 492 23.41 14.95 -9.11
C ASP A 492 22.93 15.19 -7.68
N ALA A 493 21.63 15.02 -7.41
CA ALA A 493 21.09 15.11 -6.05
C ALA A 493 21.64 14.01 -5.14
N VAL A 494 21.76 12.77 -5.66
CA VAL A 494 22.37 11.67 -4.90
C VAL A 494 23.84 11.95 -4.59
N LYS A 495 24.61 12.46 -5.55
CA LYS A 495 26.02 12.87 -5.33
C LYS A 495 26.14 13.97 -4.29
N ALA A 496 25.29 14.99 -4.38
CA ALA A 496 25.24 16.10 -3.44
C ALA A 496 24.95 15.59 -2.02
N LYS A 497 23.87 14.83 -1.83
CA LYS A 497 23.48 14.27 -0.52
C LYS A 497 24.57 13.37 0.08
N ARG A 498 25.29 12.61 -0.76
CA ARG A 498 26.41 11.78 -0.31
C ARG A 498 27.57 12.61 0.25
N ASN A 499 27.83 13.78 -0.33
CA ASN A 499 28.87 14.70 0.13
C ASN A 499 28.41 15.51 1.36
N ASP A 500 27.17 15.96 1.37
CA ASP A 500 26.61 16.81 2.43
C ASP A 500 26.32 16.01 3.71
N GLY A 501 26.05 14.72 3.58
CA GLY A 501 25.68 13.84 4.69
C GLY A 501 24.16 13.68 4.85
N LEU A 502 23.78 12.68 5.65
CA LEU A 502 22.37 12.34 5.88
C LEU A 502 21.80 13.15 7.04
N SER A 503 20.57 13.66 6.89
CA SER A 503 19.84 14.36 7.95
C SER A 503 18.90 13.44 8.74
N ARG A 504 18.57 12.29 8.17
CA ARG A 504 17.80 11.21 8.80
C ARG A 504 18.19 9.86 8.20
N ARG A 505 17.84 8.76 8.88
CA ARG A 505 18.01 7.39 8.38
C ARG A 505 16.78 6.55 8.66
N LEU A 506 16.34 5.76 7.69
CA LEU A 506 15.40 4.68 7.96
C LEU A 506 16.13 3.56 8.70
N VAL A 507 15.63 3.21 9.88
CA VAL A 507 16.17 2.14 10.74
C VAL A 507 15.07 1.15 11.09
N GLN A 508 15.47 -0.01 11.58
CA GLN A 508 14.59 -1.05 12.08
C GLN A 508 14.59 -1.05 13.61
N PHE A 509 13.43 -1.27 14.20
CA PHE A 509 13.22 -1.37 15.64
C PHE A 509 12.64 -2.74 15.96
N ARG A 510 13.17 -3.40 16.99
CA ARG A 510 12.60 -4.61 17.58
C ARG A 510 12.21 -4.30 19.01
N LEU A 511 10.93 -4.44 19.36
CA LEU A 511 10.51 -4.24 20.74
C LEU A 511 11.09 -5.32 21.65
N THR A 512 11.47 -4.92 22.85
CA THR A 512 11.97 -5.83 23.89
C THR A 512 10.84 -6.56 24.63
N ASP A 513 9.64 -5.97 24.65
CA ASP A 513 8.39 -6.59 25.10
C ASP A 513 7.70 -7.29 23.90
N PRO A 514 7.45 -8.61 23.96
CA PRO A 514 6.83 -9.34 22.86
C PRO A 514 5.31 -9.18 22.77
N GLU A 515 4.66 -8.49 23.72
CA GLU A 515 3.21 -8.38 23.75
C GLU A 515 2.60 -7.29 22.85
N PRO A 516 3.16 -6.05 22.81
CA PRO A 516 2.63 -5.00 21.94
C PRO A 516 2.71 -5.36 20.46
N LEU A 517 1.80 -4.77 19.68
CA LEU A 517 1.81 -4.81 18.22
C LEU A 517 2.20 -3.44 17.67
N LEU A 518 2.80 -3.43 16.49
CA LEU A 518 3.14 -2.22 15.73
C LEU A 518 2.46 -2.30 14.37
N TYR A 519 2.03 -1.15 13.84
CA TYR A 519 1.32 -1.05 12.57
C TYR A 519 1.87 0.09 11.70
N HIS A 520 1.70 1.35 12.14
CA HIS A 520 2.16 2.56 11.47
C HIS A 520 1.95 3.79 12.38
N ASN A 521 2.75 4.84 12.18
CA ASN A 521 2.69 6.14 12.84
C ASN A 521 2.91 6.15 14.36
N GLU A 522 3.32 5.04 14.98
CA GLU A 522 3.75 5.07 16.38
C GLU A 522 4.95 6.00 16.55
N ALA A 523 4.96 6.78 17.64
CA ALA A 523 5.99 7.78 17.87
C ALA A 523 7.33 7.14 18.29
N ILE A 524 8.43 7.60 17.71
CA ILE A 524 9.78 7.15 18.04
C ILE A 524 10.43 8.16 18.97
N TYR A 525 10.85 7.68 20.13
CA TYR A 525 11.65 8.42 21.09
C TYR A 525 13.11 7.95 21.06
N ARG A 526 14.03 8.92 21.10
CA ARG A 526 15.47 8.71 21.22
C ARG A 526 15.97 9.54 22.39
N ASP A 527 16.57 8.88 23.37
CA ASP A 527 17.10 9.53 24.58
C ASP A 527 16.07 10.47 25.26
N GLY A 528 14.79 10.07 25.25
CA GLY A 528 13.67 10.81 25.82
C GLY A 528 13.06 11.91 24.92
N ALA A 529 13.63 12.18 23.74
CA ALA A 529 13.10 13.15 22.79
C ALA A 529 12.30 12.49 21.66
N LEU A 530 11.17 13.08 21.28
CA LEU A 530 10.40 12.69 20.09
C LEU A 530 11.19 13.07 18.83
N ILE A 531 11.56 12.10 18.00
CA ILE A 531 12.43 12.32 16.83
C ILE A 531 11.84 11.88 15.49
N GLY A 532 10.67 11.23 15.50
CA GLY A 532 10.06 10.67 14.31
C GLY A 532 8.89 9.75 14.64
N TYR A 533 8.50 8.93 13.66
CA TYR A 533 7.44 7.95 13.76
C TYR A 533 7.76 6.72 12.91
N LEU A 534 7.12 5.59 13.22
CA LEU A 534 7.23 4.37 12.43
C LEU A 534 6.48 4.51 11.10
N THR A 535 7.11 4.11 10.01
CA THR A 535 6.50 4.03 8.67
C THR A 535 5.74 2.73 8.46
N SER A 536 6.27 1.63 8.99
CA SER A 536 5.66 0.30 8.99
C SER A 536 5.89 -0.40 10.32
N GLY A 537 4.97 -1.28 10.69
CA GLY A 537 5.10 -2.22 11.80
C GLY A 537 4.42 -3.55 11.50
N ASN A 538 4.99 -4.64 11.99
CA ASN A 538 4.36 -5.95 12.00
C ASN A 538 4.99 -6.84 13.10
N TYR A 539 4.43 -8.01 13.36
CA TYR A 539 5.00 -8.99 14.27
C TYR A 539 5.95 -9.94 13.53
N GLY A 540 7.23 -9.95 13.91
CA GLY A 540 8.19 -10.93 13.39
C GLY A 540 8.00 -12.27 14.09
N HIS A 541 7.24 -13.18 13.49
CA HIS A 541 6.91 -14.46 14.13
C HIS A 541 8.12 -15.37 14.33
N HIS A 542 9.16 -15.29 13.49
CA HIS A 542 10.41 -16.02 13.70
C HIS A 542 11.22 -15.41 14.84
N ILE A 543 11.22 -14.07 14.95
CA ILE A 543 11.95 -13.32 15.99
C ILE A 543 11.21 -13.32 17.34
N GLY A 544 9.89 -13.50 17.34
CA GLY A 544 9.04 -13.48 18.54
C GLY A 544 8.83 -12.09 19.15
N ALA A 545 8.81 -11.04 18.31
CA ALA A 545 8.63 -9.65 18.77
C ALA A 545 8.03 -8.77 17.67
N ALA A 546 7.41 -7.65 18.06
CA ALA A 546 7.01 -6.62 17.11
C ALA A 546 8.23 -5.89 16.54
N ILE A 547 8.19 -5.65 15.23
CA ILE A 547 9.25 -5.03 14.46
C ILE A 547 8.67 -3.82 13.72
N GLY A 548 9.34 -2.68 13.83
CA GLY A 548 9.00 -1.45 13.13
C GLY A 548 10.11 -1.00 12.18
N LEU A 549 9.75 -0.26 11.14
CA LEU A 549 10.65 0.57 10.35
C LEU A 549 10.27 2.04 10.58
N GLY A 550 11.24 2.94 10.61
CA GLY A 550 10.95 4.36 10.72
C GLY A 550 12.18 5.24 10.54
N TYR A 551 11.96 6.49 10.13
CA TYR A 551 13.01 7.47 9.94
C TYR A 551 13.40 8.10 11.27
N VAL A 552 14.69 8.06 11.59
CA VAL A 552 15.26 8.72 12.76
C VAL A 552 16.08 9.91 12.30
N LYS A 553 15.70 11.10 12.77
CA LYS A 553 16.45 12.33 12.58
C LYS A 553 17.85 12.23 13.20
N CYS A 554 18.87 12.65 12.45
CA CYS A 554 20.22 12.79 12.97
C CYS A 554 20.31 14.00 13.92
N ASN A 555 21.12 13.90 14.97
CA ASN A 555 21.38 15.03 15.88
C ASN A 555 22.09 16.18 15.15
N GLU A 556 22.95 15.82 14.20
CA GLU A 556 23.62 16.72 13.26
C GLU A 556 23.71 16.04 11.88
N VAL A 557 23.73 16.83 10.81
CA VAL A 557 23.85 16.28 9.45
C VAL A 557 25.16 15.49 9.35
N GLY A 558 25.07 14.24 8.89
CA GLY A 558 26.22 13.36 8.77
C GLY A 558 26.57 12.58 10.06
N GLU A 559 25.76 12.66 11.13
CA GLU A 559 25.93 11.85 12.35
C GLU A 559 26.31 10.40 12.01
N SER A 560 27.29 9.79 12.68
CA SER A 560 27.70 8.44 12.35
C SER A 560 26.62 7.38 12.65
N ALA A 561 26.60 6.31 11.88
CA ALA A 561 25.72 5.16 12.12
C ALA A 561 25.93 4.57 13.53
N GLU A 562 27.17 4.52 14.00
CA GLU A 562 27.52 3.99 15.33
C GLU A 562 26.94 4.86 16.46
N SER A 563 27.06 6.19 16.35
CA SER A 563 26.46 7.13 17.30
C SER A 563 24.95 6.94 17.38
N GLN A 564 24.29 6.82 16.22
CA GLN A 564 22.85 6.63 16.17
C GLN A 564 22.42 5.32 16.80
N LEU A 565 23.13 4.23 16.54
CA LEU A 565 22.83 2.91 17.12
C LEU A 565 23.14 2.80 18.62
N SER A 566 23.97 3.68 19.18
CA SER A 566 24.29 3.66 20.62
C SER A 566 23.27 4.35 21.53
N SER A 567 22.32 5.10 20.95
CA SER A 567 21.27 5.78 21.71
C SER A 567 20.24 4.81 22.27
N HIS A 568 19.52 5.26 23.29
CA HIS A 568 18.36 4.54 23.83
C HIS A 568 17.11 4.89 23.02
N TYR A 569 16.38 3.87 22.57
CA TYR A 569 15.16 4.03 21.77
C TYR A 569 13.96 3.44 22.47
N GLN A 570 12.83 4.15 22.34
CA GLN A 570 11.53 3.70 22.80
C GLN A 570 10.48 4.01 21.73
N ILE A 571 9.48 3.15 21.63
CA ILE A 571 8.31 3.36 20.77
C ILE A 571 7.09 3.60 21.66
N ASP A 572 6.32 4.64 21.38
CA ASP A 572 5.04 4.87 22.04
C ASP A 572 3.95 4.01 21.40
N VAL A 573 3.53 2.97 22.14
CA VAL A 573 2.41 2.10 21.75
C VAL A 573 1.21 2.43 22.63
N ALA A 574 0.27 3.20 22.06
CA ALA A 574 -0.98 3.60 22.71
C ALA A 574 -0.79 4.30 24.08
N GLY A 575 0.18 5.22 24.17
CA GLY A 575 0.50 6.00 25.37
C GLY A 575 1.50 5.33 26.30
N ARG A 576 2.03 4.16 25.93
CA ARG A 576 3.05 3.42 26.70
C ARG A 576 4.36 3.38 25.91
N LEU A 577 5.41 3.95 26.49
CA LEU A 577 6.78 3.82 25.98
C LEU A 577 7.31 2.40 26.21
N VAL A 578 7.74 1.75 25.14
CA VAL A 578 8.32 0.40 25.13
C VAL A 578 9.74 0.46 24.58
N ASP A 579 10.70 -0.12 25.31
CA ASP A 579 12.10 -0.15 24.88
C ASP A 579 12.28 -0.97 23.59
N ALA A 580 13.11 -0.44 22.68
CA ALA A 580 13.36 -1.05 21.38
C ALA A 580 14.87 -1.18 21.08
N GLU A 581 15.26 -2.34 20.54
CA GLU A 581 16.56 -2.55 19.93
C GLU A 581 16.55 -1.94 18.51
N VAL A 582 17.53 -1.11 18.18
CA VAL A 582 17.65 -0.45 16.87
C VAL A 582 18.67 -1.16 15.98
N SER A 583 18.40 -1.23 14.68
CA SER A 583 19.31 -1.84 13.70
C SER A 583 19.27 -1.15 12.33
N LEU A 584 20.43 -1.06 11.69
CA LEU A 584 20.58 -0.67 10.28
C LEU A 584 20.59 -1.87 9.32
N ARG A 585 20.67 -3.08 9.86
CA ARG A 585 20.67 -4.34 9.12
C ARG A 585 19.39 -5.11 9.44
N PRO A 586 18.96 -6.00 8.54
CA PRO A 586 17.85 -6.90 8.84
C PRO A 586 18.08 -7.66 10.15
N VAL A 587 17.09 -7.68 11.04
CA VAL A 587 17.14 -8.52 12.26
C VAL A 587 17.15 -10.02 11.93
N TYR A 588 16.63 -10.41 10.76
CA TYR A 588 16.68 -11.78 10.26
C TYR A 588 17.64 -11.94 9.08
N ASP A 589 18.55 -12.91 9.19
CA ASP A 589 19.55 -13.28 8.18
C ASP A 589 20.20 -12.05 7.49
N PRO A 590 20.94 -11.20 8.24
CA PRO A 590 21.51 -9.95 7.72
C PRO A 590 22.53 -10.15 6.59
N LYS A 591 23.00 -11.38 6.36
CA LYS A 591 23.93 -11.73 5.29
C LYS A 591 23.25 -12.33 4.05
N ALA A 592 21.92 -12.50 4.08
CA ALA A 592 21.13 -13.14 3.04
C ALA A 592 21.69 -14.53 2.67
N LEU A 593 22.06 -15.33 3.67
CA LEU A 593 22.57 -16.68 3.45
C LEU A 593 21.46 -17.63 2.99
N GLN A 594 20.22 -17.47 3.50
CA GLN A 594 19.09 -18.34 3.14
C GLN A 594 18.62 -18.15 1.69
N VAL A 595 18.99 -17.04 1.07
CA VAL A 595 18.68 -16.75 -0.34
C VAL A 595 19.67 -17.45 -1.29
N LYS A 596 20.88 -17.74 -0.78
CA LYS A 596 22.05 -18.20 -1.56
C LYS A 596 22.31 -19.70 -1.45
N ILE A 597 21.54 -20.41 -0.64
CA ILE A 597 21.53 -21.89 -0.57
C ILE A 597 21.00 -22.51 -1.84
#